data_AF-A0A6G1C0G7-F1
#
_entry.id   AF-A0A6G1C0G7-F1
#
_cell.length_a   1.000
_cell.length_b   1.000
_cell.length_c   1.000
_cell.angle_alpha   90.00
_cell.angle_beta   90.00
_cell.angle_gamma   90.00
#
_symmetry.space_group_name_H-M   'P 1'
#
loop_
_entity.id
_entity.type
_entity.pdbx_description
1 polymer ?
#
loop_
_entity_poly.entity_id
_entity_poly.type
_entity_poly.pdbx_seq_one_letter_code
_entity_poly.pdbx_strand_id
1 'polypeptide(L)'
;MAEPPPDGEGGSSNNKGKEKVVPEYGKNRHGMPVGYYFVPKDLQLLAILKCKLVHGDLPGALNDVFEQIRILDFHPALLHRTYVEKEEDGYIYFFSTREFVTKAGNKKRPVRVANGGTWKASGGSKTVRSKKLNVGQKLTMVFYERRFDGDKSPVKTNWGMHEY
;
A
#
# COMPACT_ATOMS: atom_id res chain seq x y z
N MET A 1 22.53 -48.24 38.47
CA MET A 1 22.23 -46.88 38.95
C MET A 1 22.52 -45.91 37.81
N ALA A 2 21.45 -45.43 37.16
CA ALA A 2 21.43 -44.24 36.32
C ALA A 2 19.93 -43.90 36.14
N GLU A 3 19.48 -42.80 36.76
CA GLU A 3 18.13 -42.26 36.60
C GLU A 3 17.98 -41.56 35.23
N PRO A 4 16.81 -41.61 34.57
CA PRO A 4 16.52 -40.76 33.42
C PRO A 4 15.96 -39.39 33.88
N PRO A 5 16.37 -38.26 33.28
CA PRO A 5 15.71 -36.97 33.47
C PRO A 5 14.55 -36.74 32.46
N PRO A 6 13.66 -35.78 32.75
CA PRO A 6 12.21 -35.94 32.57
C PRO A 6 11.62 -35.38 31.27
N ASP A 7 10.39 -35.81 31.01
CA ASP A 7 9.49 -35.41 29.94
C ASP A 7 9.33 -33.88 29.81
N GLY A 8 9.70 -33.36 28.64
CA GLY A 8 9.44 -31.98 28.23
C GLY A 8 8.14 -31.90 27.44
N GLU A 9 7.04 -31.57 28.10
CA GLU A 9 5.80 -31.12 27.47
C GLU A 9 6.03 -29.79 26.72
N GLY A 10 5.94 -29.82 25.39
CA GLY A 10 6.13 -28.67 24.51
C GLY A 10 4.84 -28.26 23.81
N GLY A 11 4.02 -27.49 24.52
CA GLY A 11 2.97 -26.56 24.07
C GLY A 11 2.49 -26.61 22.62
N SER A 12 1.28 -27.15 22.44
CA SER A 12 0.43 -26.98 21.28
C SER A 12 0.05 -25.49 21.11
N SER A 13 0.73 -24.77 20.21
CA SER A 13 0.37 -23.39 19.86
C SER A 13 -0.89 -23.37 18.99
N ASN A 14 -2.04 -23.19 19.65
CA ASN A 14 -3.32 -22.87 19.02
C ASN A 14 -3.26 -21.47 18.39
N ASN A 15 -3.27 -21.40 17.06
CA ASN A 15 -3.61 -20.19 16.31
C ASN A 15 -5.12 -19.91 16.46
N LYS A 16 -5.51 -19.32 17.60
CA LYS A 16 -6.82 -18.65 17.69
C LYS A 16 -6.78 -17.40 16.82
N GLY A 17 -7.66 -17.36 15.83
CA GLY A 17 -7.92 -16.17 15.02
C GLY A 17 -8.09 -14.97 15.93
N LYS A 18 -7.33 -13.90 15.65
CA LYS A 18 -7.50 -12.63 16.33
C LYS A 18 -8.91 -12.13 16.01
N GLU A 19 -9.80 -12.34 16.96
CA GLU A 19 -11.13 -11.79 16.99
C GLU A 19 -11.00 -10.27 16.81
N LYS A 20 -11.64 -9.72 15.77
CA LYS A 20 -11.68 -8.27 15.57
C LYS A 20 -12.53 -7.70 16.70
N VAL A 21 -11.87 -7.29 17.78
CA VAL A 21 -12.51 -6.59 18.91
C VAL A 21 -13.12 -5.31 18.36
N VAL A 22 -14.44 -5.25 18.31
CA VAL A 22 -15.18 -4.03 17.98
C VAL A 22 -14.98 -3.07 19.14
N PRO A 23 -14.41 -1.87 18.96
CA PRO A 23 -14.27 -0.92 20.06
C PRO A 23 -15.66 -0.51 20.53
N GLU A 24 -16.00 -0.93 21.75
CA GLU A 24 -17.24 -0.62 22.43
C GLU A 24 -17.25 0.89 22.73
N TYR A 25 -18.05 1.64 21.96
CA TYR A 25 -18.26 3.10 22.06
C TYR A 25 -16.98 3.95 22.20
N GLY A 26 -16.29 4.21 21.08
CA GLY A 26 -15.07 5.01 21.07
C GLY A 26 -14.81 5.81 19.79
N LYS A 27 -13.69 6.52 19.77
CA LYS A 27 -13.09 7.08 18.54
C LYS A 27 -12.27 5.99 17.85
N ASN A 28 -12.27 5.96 16.53
CA ASN A 28 -11.30 5.23 15.72
C ASN A 28 -9.89 5.83 15.92
N ARG A 29 -8.88 5.19 15.33
CA ARG A 29 -7.48 5.62 15.39
C ARG A 29 -7.20 7.04 14.87
N HIS A 30 -8.10 7.60 14.08
CA HIS A 30 -8.03 8.95 13.52
C HIS A 30 -8.74 9.97 14.40
N GLY A 31 -9.24 9.57 15.58
CA GLY A 31 -9.99 10.43 16.47
C GLY A 31 -11.45 10.68 16.04
N MET A 32 -11.95 9.98 15.01
CA MET A 32 -13.32 10.08 14.51
C MET A 32 -14.22 9.05 15.19
N PRO A 33 -15.55 9.23 15.27
CA PRO A 33 -16.43 8.21 15.84
C PRO A 33 -16.26 6.84 15.13
N VAL A 34 -16.34 5.74 15.87
CA VAL A 34 -16.37 4.39 15.28
C VAL A 34 -17.47 4.31 14.21
N GLY A 35 -17.15 3.68 13.07
CA GLY A 35 -18.01 3.64 11.87
C GLY A 35 -17.67 4.68 10.80
N TYR A 36 -16.81 5.65 11.10
CA TYR A 36 -16.23 6.55 10.10
C TYR A 36 -14.96 5.94 9.50
N TYR A 37 -14.88 5.95 8.16
CA TYR A 37 -13.77 5.41 7.39
C TYR A 37 -13.23 6.45 6.40
N PHE A 38 -11.95 6.32 6.06
CA PHE A 38 -11.34 7.13 5.01
C PHE A 38 -11.65 6.55 3.62
N VAL A 39 -12.68 7.09 2.95
CA VAL A 39 -13.13 6.62 1.61
C VAL A 39 -13.08 7.77 0.60
N PRO A 40 -11.88 8.21 0.16
CA PRO A 40 -11.73 9.38 -0.68
C PRO A 40 -12.09 9.11 -2.15
N LYS A 41 -12.63 10.13 -2.83
CA LYS A 41 -12.76 10.15 -4.30
C LYS A 41 -11.43 10.48 -4.96
N ASP A 42 -11.27 10.09 -6.24
CA ASP A 42 -10.07 10.40 -7.04
C ASP A 42 -9.65 11.89 -6.96
N LEU A 43 -10.63 12.81 -7.01
CA LEU A 43 -10.38 14.25 -6.92
C LEU A 43 -9.85 14.68 -5.54
N GLN A 44 -10.33 14.04 -4.47
CA GLN A 44 -9.88 14.32 -3.11
C GLN A 44 -8.46 13.82 -2.90
N LEU A 45 -8.11 12.63 -3.39
CA LEU A 45 -6.73 12.12 -3.34
C LEU A 45 -5.73 13.06 -4.04
N LEU A 46 -6.07 13.57 -5.23
CA LEU A 46 -5.22 14.56 -5.91
C LEU A 46 -5.11 15.89 -5.17
N ALA A 47 -6.18 16.34 -4.53
CA ALA A 47 -6.14 17.55 -3.69
C ALA A 47 -5.23 17.35 -2.46
N ILE A 48 -5.29 16.17 -1.82
CA ILE A 48 -4.43 15.79 -0.70
C ILE A 48 -2.97 15.71 -1.15
N LEU A 49 -2.68 15.07 -2.28
CA LEU A 49 -1.33 15.01 -2.86
C LEU A 49 -0.79 16.41 -3.14
N LYS A 50 -1.60 17.29 -3.74
CA LYS A 50 -1.22 18.69 -3.97
C LYS A 50 -0.91 19.41 -2.65
N CYS A 51 -1.71 19.17 -1.61
CA CYS A 51 -1.47 19.73 -0.27
C CYS A 51 -0.12 19.26 0.29
N LYS A 52 0.17 17.94 0.26
CA LYS A 52 1.47 17.37 0.68
C LYS A 52 2.63 18.00 -0.09
N LEU A 53 2.50 18.16 -1.41
CA LEU A 53 3.56 18.75 -2.25
C LEU A 53 3.85 20.22 -1.94
N VAL A 54 2.82 20.99 -1.57
CA VAL A 54 2.97 22.43 -1.28
C VAL A 54 3.41 22.69 0.16
N HIS A 55 2.88 21.92 1.11
CA HIS A 55 3.02 22.20 2.54
C HIS A 55 3.97 21.25 3.29
N GLY A 56 4.44 20.18 2.64
CA GLY A 56 5.27 19.17 3.30
C GLY A 56 4.42 18.19 4.08
N ASP A 57 3.73 18.61 5.13
CA ASP A 57 2.90 17.74 5.98
C ASP A 57 1.40 18.01 5.85
N LEU A 58 0.61 16.96 6.09
CA LEU A 58 -0.85 17.05 6.05
C LEU A 58 -1.38 17.47 7.43
N PRO A 59 -2.53 18.16 7.47
CA PRO A 59 -3.10 18.59 8.73
C PRO A 59 -3.79 17.44 9.49
N GLY A 60 -3.51 17.37 10.79
CA GLY A 60 -4.23 16.53 11.75
C GLY A 60 -4.26 15.04 11.40
N ALA A 61 -5.38 14.40 11.68
CA ALA A 61 -5.59 12.97 11.47
C ALA A 61 -5.35 12.48 10.03
N LEU A 62 -5.38 13.38 9.04
CA LEU A 62 -5.10 13.00 7.66
C LEU A 62 -3.63 12.61 7.46
N ASN A 63 -2.70 13.14 8.25
CA ASN A 63 -1.30 12.74 8.15
C ASN A 63 -1.08 11.28 8.56
N ASP A 64 -1.85 10.78 9.51
CA ASP A 64 -1.71 9.43 10.08
C ASP A 64 -2.23 8.32 9.15
N VAL A 65 -3.07 8.69 8.17
CA VAL A 65 -3.63 7.80 7.14
C VAL A 65 -2.56 7.33 6.15
N PHE A 66 -1.55 8.17 5.87
CA PHE A 66 -0.57 7.90 4.82
C PHE A 66 0.80 7.55 5.41
N GLU A 67 1.48 6.60 4.79
CA GLU A 67 2.88 6.29 5.09
C GLU A 67 3.81 6.80 3.98
N GLN A 68 4.93 7.41 4.36
CA GLN A 68 5.94 7.87 3.42
C GLN A 68 7.00 6.77 3.21
N ILE A 69 6.95 6.07 2.08
CA ILE A 69 7.87 4.96 1.79
C ILE A 69 8.36 5.00 0.34
N ARG A 70 9.44 4.30 0.03
CA ARG A 70 9.80 3.96 -1.34
C ARG A 70 9.10 2.67 -1.73
N ILE A 71 7.93 2.77 -2.35
CA ILE A 71 7.04 1.62 -2.55
C ILE A 71 7.66 0.50 -3.40
N LEU A 72 8.60 0.84 -4.29
CA LEU A 72 9.26 -0.10 -5.19
C LEU A 72 10.29 -1.00 -4.49
N ASP A 73 10.74 -0.65 -3.29
CA ASP A 73 11.67 -1.49 -2.51
C ASP A 73 11.00 -2.76 -1.95
N PHE A 74 9.68 -2.84 -2.02
CA PHE A 74 8.90 -3.87 -1.33
C PHE A 74 8.09 -4.74 -2.28
N HIS A 75 7.95 -6.01 -1.91
CA HIS A 75 6.93 -6.88 -2.46
C HIS A 75 5.55 -6.48 -1.89
N PRO A 76 4.46 -6.44 -2.68
CA PRO A 76 3.16 -5.98 -2.20
C PRO A 76 2.59 -6.82 -1.03
N ALA A 77 2.85 -8.13 -1.00
CA ALA A 77 2.45 -8.96 0.14
C ALA A 77 3.16 -8.57 1.44
N LEU A 78 4.41 -8.10 1.37
CA LEU A 78 5.13 -7.58 2.53
C LEU A 78 4.53 -6.24 2.96
N LEU A 79 4.28 -5.31 2.03
CA LEU A 79 3.61 -4.05 2.33
C LEU A 79 2.29 -4.27 3.05
N HIS A 80 1.44 -5.16 2.53
CA HIS A 80 0.17 -5.47 3.17
C HIS A 80 0.37 -6.04 4.58
N ARG A 81 1.24 -7.03 4.77
CA ARG A 81 1.48 -7.61 6.10
C ARG A 81 1.98 -6.59 7.11
N THR A 82 2.87 -5.69 6.68
CA THR A 82 3.45 -4.66 7.56
C THR A 82 2.43 -3.58 7.93
N TYR A 83 1.54 -3.21 7.01
CA TYR A 83 0.62 -2.08 7.18
C TYR A 83 -0.85 -2.50 7.20
N VAL A 84 -1.17 -3.78 7.45
CA VAL A 84 -2.55 -4.29 7.47
C VAL A 84 -3.40 -3.56 8.52
N GLU A 85 -2.79 -3.17 9.64
CA GLU A 85 -3.48 -2.39 10.65
C GLU A 85 -3.90 -1.03 10.09
N LYS A 86 -3.16 -0.48 9.11
CA LYS A 86 -3.39 0.76 8.33
C LYS A 86 -4.40 0.65 7.20
N GLU A 87 -5.05 -0.49 7.04
CA GLU A 87 -6.10 -0.65 6.04
C GLU A 87 -7.32 0.25 6.33
N GLU A 88 -7.81 0.93 5.30
CA GLU A 88 -9.03 1.73 5.27
C GLU A 88 -9.83 1.28 4.05
N ASP A 89 -11.01 0.69 4.26
CA ASP A 89 -11.92 0.25 3.18
C ASP A 89 -11.25 -0.59 2.06
N GLY A 90 -10.37 -1.52 2.42
CA GLY A 90 -9.67 -2.37 1.45
C GLY A 90 -8.41 -1.77 0.84
N TYR A 91 -7.99 -0.57 1.25
CA TYR A 91 -6.80 0.11 0.74
C TYR A 91 -5.82 0.48 1.85
N ILE A 92 -4.54 0.52 1.50
CA ILE A 92 -3.49 1.12 2.31
C ILE A 92 -2.86 2.24 1.48
N TYR A 93 -2.75 3.43 2.07
CA TYR A 93 -2.35 4.63 1.36
C TYR A 93 -0.89 4.98 1.65
N PHE A 94 -0.15 5.29 0.59
CA PHE A 94 1.27 5.63 0.67
C PHE A 94 1.57 6.90 -0.12
N PHE A 95 2.47 7.71 0.42
CA PHE A 95 3.26 8.64 -0.39
C PHE A 95 4.56 7.96 -0.79
N SER A 96 4.87 8.00 -2.08
CA SER A 96 6.14 7.50 -2.61
C SER A 96 6.68 8.47 -3.65
N THR A 97 7.98 8.74 -3.60
CA THR A 97 8.66 9.53 -4.63
C THR A 97 8.62 8.76 -5.93
N ARG A 98 8.22 9.45 -7.01
CA ARG A 98 8.16 8.83 -8.34
C ARG A 98 9.55 8.76 -8.95
N GLU A 99 9.99 7.54 -9.25
CA GLU A 99 11.31 7.28 -9.83
C GLU A 99 11.24 7.20 -11.36
N PHE A 100 12.26 7.72 -12.05
CA PHE A 100 12.34 7.73 -13.50
C PHE A 100 13.68 7.18 -13.98
N VAL A 101 13.65 6.32 -15.00
CA VAL A 101 14.87 5.92 -15.70
C VAL A 101 15.34 7.09 -16.57
N THR A 102 16.56 7.57 -16.31
CA THR A 102 17.27 8.46 -17.23
C THR A 102 17.85 7.61 -18.36
N LYS A 103 17.18 7.56 -19.52
CA LYS A 103 17.82 7.05 -20.74
C LYS A 103 18.59 8.17 -21.42
N ALA A 104 19.57 7.82 -22.25
CA ALA A 104 20.16 8.75 -23.21
C ALA A 104 19.04 9.25 -24.13
N GLY A 105 18.60 10.50 -23.92
CA GLY A 105 17.46 11.14 -24.57
C GLY A 105 16.35 11.52 -23.59
N ASN A 106 15.77 12.71 -23.79
CA ASN A 106 14.84 13.44 -22.90
C ASN A 106 13.55 12.69 -22.47
N LYS A 107 13.36 11.42 -22.83
CA LYS A 107 12.18 10.62 -22.46
C LYS A 107 12.40 9.92 -21.12
N LYS A 108 11.96 10.57 -20.04
CA LYS A 108 11.86 9.97 -18.70
C LYS A 108 10.69 8.98 -18.67
N ARG A 109 10.96 7.71 -18.35
CA ARG A 109 9.92 6.68 -18.12
C ARG A 109 9.87 6.31 -16.65
N PRO A 110 8.68 6.23 -16.01
CA PRO A 110 8.58 5.79 -14.64
C PRO A 110 9.16 4.38 -14.45
N VAL A 111 9.91 4.18 -13.36
CA VAL A 111 10.35 2.85 -12.95
C VAL A 111 9.14 2.05 -12.49
N ARG A 112 9.10 0.78 -12.86
CA ARG A 112 8.01 -0.15 -12.53
C ARG A 112 8.50 -1.46 -11.92
N VAL A 113 9.81 -1.68 -11.90
CA VAL A 113 10.40 -2.84 -11.25
C VAL A 113 10.34 -2.61 -9.75
N ALA A 114 9.86 -3.60 -9.01
CA ALA A 114 9.86 -3.60 -7.56
C ALA A 114 10.49 -4.90 -7.05
N ASN A 115 10.70 -4.99 -5.75
CA ASN A 115 11.25 -6.20 -5.15
C ASN A 115 10.35 -7.42 -5.44
N GLY A 116 10.96 -8.51 -5.93
CA GLY A 116 10.25 -9.74 -6.32
C GLY A 116 9.40 -9.64 -7.61
N GLY A 117 9.33 -8.51 -8.31
CA GLY A 117 8.47 -8.44 -9.50
C GLY A 117 8.43 -7.10 -10.24
N THR A 118 7.30 -6.85 -10.90
CA THR A 118 7.10 -5.63 -11.70
C THR A 118 5.63 -5.21 -11.73
N TRP A 119 5.39 -3.91 -11.63
CA TRP A 119 4.07 -3.31 -11.78
C TRP A 119 3.76 -3.06 -13.26
N LYS A 120 2.67 -3.64 -13.77
CA LYS A 120 2.22 -3.41 -15.14
C LYS A 120 0.91 -2.66 -15.14
N ALA A 121 0.80 -1.67 -16.02
CA ALA A 121 -0.45 -0.94 -16.22
C ALA A 121 -1.59 -1.91 -16.59
N SER A 122 -2.76 -1.68 -16.00
CA SER A 122 -3.99 -2.42 -16.27
C SER A 122 -5.11 -1.41 -16.48
N GLY A 123 -5.81 -1.47 -17.61
CA GLY A 123 -6.96 -0.60 -17.87
C GLY A 123 -6.65 0.85 -18.25
N GLY A 124 -5.43 1.17 -18.70
CA GLY A 124 -5.06 2.52 -19.15
C GLY A 124 -5.03 3.57 -18.02
N SER A 125 -4.64 4.80 -18.36
CA SER A 125 -4.69 5.92 -17.42
C SER A 125 -6.02 6.65 -17.52
N LYS A 126 -6.64 6.95 -16.37
CA LYS A 126 -7.85 7.78 -16.27
C LYS A 126 -7.47 9.22 -15.95
N THR A 127 -7.88 10.16 -16.80
CA THR A 127 -7.74 11.60 -16.48
C THR A 127 -8.76 11.98 -15.42
N VAL A 128 -8.30 12.59 -14.32
CA VAL A 128 -9.18 13.11 -13.27
C VAL A 128 -9.40 14.61 -13.53
N ARG A 129 -10.68 15.02 -13.52
CA ARG A 129 -11.09 16.40 -13.82
C ARG A 129 -11.83 17.01 -12.65
N SER A 130 -11.58 18.29 -12.40
CA SER A 130 -12.44 19.16 -11.61
C SER A 130 -13.19 20.07 -12.56
N LYS A 131 -14.52 19.89 -12.66
CA LYS A 131 -15.34 20.50 -13.72
C LYS A 131 -14.74 20.16 -15.10
N LYS A 132 -14.28 21.17 -15.85
CA LYS A 132 -13.66 21.00 -17.19
C LYS A 132 -12.12 20.96 -17.14
N LEU A 133 -11.51 21.19 -15.98
CA LEU A 133 -10.05 21.28 -15.84
C LEU A 133 -9.43 19.92 -15.49
N ASN A 134 -8.36 19.55 -16.19
CA ASN A 134 -7.52 18.41 -15.84
C ASN A 134 -6.72 18.72 -14.57
N VAL A 135 -6.88 17.89 -13.54
CA VAL A 135 -6.18 18.09 -12.25
C VAL A 135 -5.15 17.00 -11.96
N GLY A 136 -5.19 15.88 -12.69
CA GLY A 136 -4.22 14.80 -12.55
C GLY A 136 -4.63 13.55 -13.32
N GLN A 137 -3.94 12.45 -13.04
CA GLN A 137 -4.19 11.16 -13.67
C GLN A 137 -4.25 10.07 -12.59
N LYS A 138 -5.05 9.03 -12.83
CA LYS A 138 -5.04 7.79 -12.06
C LYS A 138 -4.59 6.67 -12.99
N LEU A 139 -3.52 5.97 -12.64
CA LEU A 139 -3.06 4.78 -13.34
C LEU A 139 -3.31 3.56 -12.47
N THR A 140 -4.08 2.62 -13.00
CA THR A 140 -4.25 1.31 -12.36
C THR A 140 -3.17 0.36 -12.82
N MET A 141 -2.61 -0.40 -11.89
CA MET A 141 -1.55 -1.37 -12.14
C MET A 141 -1.83 -2.68 -11.41
N VAL A 142 -1.28 -3.75 -11.95
CA VAL A 142 -1.27 -5.08 -11.33
C VAL A 142 0.18 -5.54 -11.20
N PHE A 143 0.49 -6.18 -10.07
CA PHE A 143 1.80 -6.73 -9.83
C PHE A 143 1.96 -8.09 -10.52
N TYR A 144 3.09 -8.26 -11.20
CA TYR A 144 3.53 -9.53 -11.78
C TYR A 144 4.77 -10.00 -11.01
N GLU A 145 4.66 -11.16 -10.39
CA GLU A 145 5.67 -11.74 -9.51
C GLU A 145 6.65 -12.60 -10.32
N ARG A 146 7.95 -12.46 -10.01
CA ARG A 146 9.01 -13.35 -10.52
C ARG A 146 9.19 -14.48 -9.52
N ARG A 147 9.32 -15.71 -10.00
CA ARG A 147 9.56 -16.86 -9.12
C ARG A 147 11.00 -16.93 -8.59
N PHE A 148 11.94 -16.36 -9.34
CA PHE A 148 13.37 -16.29 -9.03
C PHE A 148 14.02 -15.16 -9.83
N ASP A 149 15.28 -14.83 -9.51
CA ASP A 149 16.01 -13.77 -10.21
C ASP A 149 16.28 -14.12 -11.67
N GLY A 150 15.90 -13.21 -12.58
CA GLY A 150 16.02 -13.44 -14.02
C GLY A 150 14.85 -14.20 -14.66
N ASP A 151 13.80 -14.52 -13.91
CA ASP A 151 12.58 -15.12 -14.46
C ASP A 151 12.00 -14.26 -15.60
N LYS A 152 11.88 -14.88 -16.78
CA LYS A 152 11.40 -14.26 -18.02
C LYS A 152 9.87 -14.30 -18.16
N SER A 153 9.20 -15.05 -17.29
CA SER A 153 7.77 -15.36 -17.34
C SER A 153 7.05 -15.01 -16.03
N PRO A 154 7.07 -13.73 -15.60
CA PRO A 154 6.48 -13.35 -14.34
C PRO A 154 4.95 -13.56 -14.35
N VAL A 155 4.41 -14.05 -13.24
CA VAL A 155 3.01 -14.47 -13.09
C VAL A 155 2.17 -13.32 -12.56
N LYS A 156 1.00 -13.09 -13.17
CA LYS A 156 0.05 -12.07 -12.72
C LYS A 156 -0.46 -12.43 -11.31
N THR A 157 -0.45 -11.47 -10.40
CA THR A 157 -1.01 -11.63 -9.05
C THR A 157 -2.34 -10.86 -8.91
N ASN A 158 -2.95 -10.95 -7.72
CA ASN A 158 -4.13 -10.16 -7.37
C ASN A 158 -3.79 -8.83 -6.68
N TRP A 159 -2.51 -8.47 -6.56
CA TRP A 159 -2.11 -7.20 -5.99
C TRP A 159 -2.31 -6.07 -7.00
N GLY A 160 -3.17 -5.11 -6.63
CA GLY A 160 -3.46 -3.91 -7.40
C GLY A 160 -2.82 -2.67 -6.79
N MET A 161 -2.52 -1.68 -7.63
CA MET A 161 -2.12 -0.33 -7.20
C MET A 161 -2.83 0.71 -8.04
N HIS A 162 -3.25 1.80 -7.39
CA HIS A 162 -3.67 3.02 -8.05
C HIS A 162 -2.62 4.12 -7.81
N GLU A 163 -1.86 4.46 -8.83
CA GLU A 163 -0.94 5.60 -8.82
C GLU A 163 -1.71 6.86 -9.21
N TYR A 164 -1.63 7.89 -8.39
CA TYR A 164 -2.23 9.21 -8.60
C TYR A 164 -1.15 10.28 -8.87
#